data_AF-A0A954LP86-F1
#
_entry.id   AF-A0A954LP86-F1
#
_cell.length_a   1.000
_cell.length_b   1.000
_cell.length_c   1.000
_cell.angle_alpha   90.00
_cell.angle_beta   90.00
_cell.angle_gamma   90.00
#
_symmetry.space_group_name_H-M   'P 1'
#
loop_
_entity.id
_entity.type
_entity.pdbx_description
1 polymer ?
#
loop_
_entity_poly.entity_id
_entity_poly.type
_entity_poly.pdbx_seq_one_letter_code
_entity_poly.pdbx_strand_id
1 'polypeptide(L)'
;GMKLPSYKRAWLNSGKTILTASVALIFTVPMVQVFINSGTEPKAEDNAVAEADHQEDDEDQPRITESMPKVLADGVASSVGWMWPFFSPLIGGFGAFVAGSNTVSNMMFSLFQFDVGNRLGLEDPTWIVALQAVGGAAGNTICVHNVVAASAVVGMTGREGSVIRKTLPLFLGYALLSGSLGYAIVTAPTVGVFNAGTVVFTLFLLSLIGWGIWQSRSSTNGDSPALPIDN
;
A
#
# COMPACT_ATOMS: atom_id res chain seq x y z
N GLY A 1 -24.94 13.93 -30.99
CA GLY A 1 -23.55 13.54 -30.69
C GLY A 1 -22.77 14.75 -30.19
N MET A 2 -21.75 14.55 -29.35
CA MET A 2 -20.86 15.63 -28.90
C MET A 2 -20.19 16.34 -30.08
N LYS A 3 -20.07 17.67 -30.01
CA LYS A 3 -19.41 18.47 -31.07
C LYS A 3 -17.89 18.20 -31.07
N LEU A 4 -17.29 18.06 -32.25
CA LEU A 4 -15.85 17.80 -32.44
C LEU A 4 -14.92 18.71 -31.60
N PRO A 5 -15.19 20.02 -31.44
CA PRO A 5 -14.38 20.90 -30.60
C PRO A 5 -14.41 20.53 -29.11
N SER A 6 -15.55 20.05 -28.60
CA SER A 6 -15.69 19.58 -27.23
C SER A 6 -14.90 18.29 -27.00
N TYR A 7 -14.87 17.40 -27.99
CA TYR A 7 -14.05 16.18 -27.96
C TYR A 7 -12.55 16.51 -27.91
N LYS A 8 -12.09 17.41 -28.77
CA LYS A 8 -10.69 17.86 -28.78
C LYS A 8 -10.29 18.52 -27.46
N ARG A 9 -11.18 19.35 -26.88
CA ARG A 9 -10.94 20.00 -25.58
C ARG A 9 -10.88 19.00 -24.43
N ALA A 10 -11.73 17.97 -24.43
CA ALA A 10 -11.68 16.89 -23.44
C ALA A 10 -10.35 16.14 -23.50
N TRP A 11 -9.92 15.74 -24.70
CA TRP A 11 -8.61 15.08 -24.90
C TRP A 11 -7.43 15.93 -24.45
N LEU A 12 -7.44 17.23 -24.79
CA LEU A 12 -6.40 18.17 -24.35
C LEU A 12 -6.36 18.33 -22.82
N ASN A 13 -7.53 18.41 -22.17
CA ASN A 13 -7.61 18.51 -20.72
C ASN A 13 -7.08 17.24 -20.05
N SER A 14 -7.47 16.05 -20.52
CA SER A 14 -6.92 14.77 -20.03
C SER A 14 -5.40 14.69 -20.21
N GLY A 15 -4.88 15.13 -21.37
CA GLY A 15 -3.44 15.18 -21.63
C GLY A 15 -2.69 16.09 -20.65
N LYS A 16 -3.27 17.24 -20.30
CA LYS A 16 -2.69 18.14 -19.27
C LYS A 16 -2.65 17.47 -17.90
N THR A 17 -3.71 16.78 -17.50
CA THR A 17 -3.75 16.05 -16.22
C THR A 17 -2.73 14.92 -16.17
N ILE A 18 -2.56 14.17 -17.28
CA ILE A 18 -1.53 13.12 -17.39
C ILE A 18 -0.14 13.73 -17.23
N LEU A 19 0.15 14.85 -17.90
CA LEU A 19 1.45 15.51 -17.83
C LEU A 19 1.83 15.91 -16.40
N THR A 20 0.86 16.39 -15.61
CA THR A 20 1.09 16.73 -14.21
C THR A 20 1.44 15.50 -13.36
N ALA A 21 0.78 14.36 -13.60
CA ALA A 21 1.09 13.10 -12.91
C ALA A 21 2.44 12.49 -13.35
N SER A 22 2.84 12.68 -14.61
CA SER A 22 4.10 12.15 -15.15
C SER A 22 5.35 12.70 -14.46
N VAL A 23 5.31 13.92 -13.92
CA VAL A 23 6.47 14.52 -13.22
C VAL A 23 6.89 13.67 -12.02
N ALA A 24 5.93 13.14 -11.25
CA ALA A 24 6.23 12.27 -10.13
C ALA A 24 6.91 10.95 -10.59
N LEU A 25 6.48 10.41 -11.73
CA LEU A 25 7.05 9.17 -12.30
C LEU A 25 8.50 9.34 -12.74
N ILE A 26 8.89 10.51 -13.23
CA ILE A 26 10.27 10.80 -13.66
C ILE A 26 11.27 10.61 -12.50
N PHE A 27 10.88 10.93 -11.27
CA PHE A 27 11.74 10.74 -10.09
C PHE A 27 11.53 9.38 -9.42
N THR A 28 10.30 8.86 -9.46
CA THR A 28 9.97 7.58 -8.82
C THR A 28 10.60 6.40 -9.56
N VAL A 29 10.52 6.37 -10.89
CA VAL A 29 10.99 5.23 -11.68
C VAL A 29 12.50 5.00 -11.51
N PRO A 30 13.40 6.01 -11.62
CA PRO A 30 14.82 5.81 -11.39
C PRO A 30 15.15 5.40 -9.95
N MET A 31 14.46 5.98 -8.96
CA MET A 31 14.67 5.61 -7.55
C MET A 31 14.34 4.13 -7.31
N VAL A 32 13.24 3.65 -7.88
CA VAL A 32 12.86 2.24 -7.85
C VAL A 32 13.88 1.37 -8.60
N GLN A 33 14.35 1.80 -9.77
CA GLN A 33 15.40 1.07 -10.51
C GLN A 33 16.71 0.97 -9.71
N VAL A 34 17.13 2.04 -9.03
CA VAL A 34 18.30 2.00 -8.14
C VAL A 34 18.06 1.02 -6.99
N PHE A 35 16.86 1.00 -6.42
CA PHE A 35 16.52 0.08 -5.34
C PHE A 35 16.56 -1.39 -5.79
N ILE A 36 16.05 -1.70 -6.98
CA ILE A 36 16.06 -3.05 -7.57
C ILE A 36 17.47 -3.49 -7.92
N ASN A 37 18.23 -2.61 -8.57
CA ASN A 37 19.57 -2.90 -9.08
C ASN A 37 20.68 -2.64 -8.05
N SER A 38 20.31 -2.36 -6.79
CA SER A 38 21.26 -2.10 -5.70
C SER A 38 22.21 -3.26 -5.41
N GLY A 39 21.83 -4.48 -5.80
CA GLY A 39 22.65 -5.68 -5.64
C GLY A 39 23.45 -6.08 -6.88
N THR A 40 23.20 -5.45 -8.03
CA THR A 40 23.98 -5.70 -9.25
C THR A 40 25.15 -4.75 -9.28
N GLU A 41 26.38 -5.29 -9.10
CA GLU A 41 27.57 -4.54 -9.47
C GLU A 41 27.48 -4.16 -10.96
N PRO A 42 27.90 -2.94 -11.36
CA PRO A 42 28.12 -2.65 -12.76
C PRO A 42 29.08 -3.72 -13.29
N LYS A 43 28.73 -4.42 -14.38
CA LYS A 43 29.72 -5.21 -15.10
C LYS A 43 30.90 -4.29 -15.36
N ALA A 44 32.06 -4.63 -14.81
CA ALA A 44 33.29 -3.90 -14.99
C ALA A 44 33.68 -3.96 -16.48
N GLU A 45 33.15 -3.04 -17.27
CA GLU A 45 33.86 -2.52 -18.43
C GLU A 45 34.57 -1.26 -17.94
N ASP A 46 35.87 -1.44 -17.70
CA ASP A 46 36.87 -0.38 -17.57
C ASP A 46 36.66 0.57 -16.38
N ASN A 47 37.18 0.17 -15.21
CA ASN A 47 38.16 0.97 -14.43
C ASN A 47 38.35 0.36 -13.04
N ALA A 48 39.57 -0.10 -12.81
CA ALA A 48 40.05 -0.55 -11.52
C ALA A 48 40.13 0.61 -10.52
N VAL A 49 39.35 0.55 -9.44
CA VAL A 49 39.80 1.01 -8.13
C VAL A 49 39.35 -0.03 -7.11
N ALA A 50 40.34 -0.76 -6.61
CA ALA A 50 40.19 -1.78 -5.60
C ALA A 50 39.83 -1.15 -4.26
N GLU A 51 38.76 -1.63 -3.64
CA GLU A 51 38.60 -1.58 -2.19
C GLU A 51 38.48 -3.02 -1.69
N ALA A 52 39.59 -3.45 -1.09
CA ALA A 52 39.72 -4.70 -0.36
C ALA A 52 39.07 -4.55 1.01
N ASP A 53 38.23 -5.50 1.42
CA ASP A 53 38.59 -6.33 2.56
C ASP A 53 37.69 -7.58 2.69
N HIS A 54 38.38 -8.68 2.92
CA HIS A 54 37.97 -9.93 3.56
C HIS A 54 37.21 -11.06 2.82
N GLN A 55 37.94 -12.17 2.88
CA GLN A 55 37.59 -13.59 2.86
C GLN A 55 37.40 -14.26 1.50
N GLU A 56 38.52 -14.86 1.08
CA GLU A 56 38.68 -15.96 0.13
C GLU A 56 37.70 -17.09 0.45
N ASP A 57 36.93 -17.52 -0.55
CA ASP A 57 36.76 -18.93 -0.95
C ASP A 57 35.85 -18.97 -2.22
N ASP A 58 36.33 -19.70 -3.23
CA ASP A 58 35.72 -20.05 -4.54
C ASP A 58 35.61 -18.96 -5.63
N GLU A 59 36.60 -18.99 -6.54
CA GLU A 59 36.64 -18.30 -7.84
C GLU A 59 35.56 -18.84 -8.79
N ASP A 60 34.98 -17.92 -9.59
CA ASP A 60 34.12 -18.13 -10.78
C ASP A 60 32.58 -18.14 -10.61
N GLN A 61 32.05 -17.50 -9.56
CA GLN A 61 30.65 -17.03 -9.54
C GLN A 61 30.58 -15.50 -9.39
N PRO A 62 29.79 -14.79 -10.24
CA PRO A 62 29.56 -13.36 -10.05
C PRO A 62 28.98 -13.13 -8.66
N ARG A 63 29.58 -12.24 -7.85
CA ARG A 63 29.03 -11.81 -6.55
C ARG A 63 27.71 -11.08 -6.82
N ILE A 64 26.61 -11.82 -6.84
CA ILE A 64 25.27 -11.25 -6.78
C ILE A 64 25.09 -10.84 -5.32
N THR A 65 25.50 -9.63 -4.96
CA THR A 65 25.07 -9.02 -3.70
C THR A 65 23.55 -8.96 -3.76
N GLU A 66 22.84 -9.46 -2.74
CA GLU A 66 21.38 -9.42 -2.77
C GLU A 66 20.90 -7.96 -2.83
N SER A 67 19.96 -7.65 -3.72
CA SER A 67 19.40 -6.29 -3.78
C SER A 67 18.70 -5.93 -2.47
N MET A 68 18.67 -4.65 -2.11
CA MET A 68 18.03 -4.14 -0.90
C MET A 68 16.61 -4.70 -0.66
N PRO A 69 15.68 -4.70 -1.64
CA PRO A 69 14.36 -5.31 -1.44
C PRO A 69 14.45 -6.81 -1.14
N LYS A 70 15.44 -7.51 -1.69
CA LYS A 70 15.68 -8.93 -1.42
C LYS A 70 16.14 -9.11 0.03
N VAL A 71 17.14 -8.38 0.53
CA VAL A 71 17.57 -8.51 1.93
C VAL A 71 16.45 -8.19 2.92
N LEU A 72 15.67 -7.13 2.66
CA LEU A 72 14.52 -6.77 3.49
C LEU A 72 13.42 -7.83 3.46
N ALA A 73 13.16 -8.42 2.30
CA ALA A 73 12.18 -9.49 2.16
C ALA A 73 12.59 -10.74 2.97
N ASP A 74 13.88 -11.06 3.06
CA ASP A 74 14.38 -12.14 3.91
C ASP A 74 14.16 -11.87 5.41
N GLY A 75 14.52 -10.67 5.86
CA GLY A 75 14.34 -10.27 7.26
C GLY A 75 12.86 -10.27 7.68
N VAL A 76 11.98 -9.88 6.77
CA VAL A 76 10.53 -9.88 7.00
C VAL A 76 9.94 -11.28 6.92
N ALA A 77 10.32 -12.09 5.92
CA ALA A 77 9.82 -13.45 5.78
C ALA A 77 10.22 -14.32 6.97
N SER A 78 11.43 -14.14 7.50
CA SER A 78 11.90 -14.87 8.69
C SER A 78 11.21 -14.44 10.00
N SER A 79 10.80 -13.17 10.11
CA SER A 79 10.18 -12.64 11.33
C SER A 79 8.65 -12.78 11.34
N VAL A 80 7.98 -12.38 10.26
CA VAL A 80 6.51 -12.37 10.15
C VAL A 80 5.98 -13.67 9.55
N GLY A 81 6.76 -14.30 8.66
CA GLY A 81 6.40 -15.57 8.05
C GLY A 81 5.07 -15.53 7.32
N TRP A 82 4.31 -16.62 7.47
CA TRP A 82 3.02 -16.82 6.82
C TRP A 82 1.95 -15.79 7.16
N MET A 83 2.12 -14.98 8.22
CA MET A 83 1.19 -13.91 8.57
C MET A 83 1.32 -12.67 7.67
N TRP A 84 2.32 -12.61 6.80
CA TRP A 84 2.60 -11.45 5.96
C TRP A 84 1.42 -10.92 5.13
N PRO A 85 0.51 -11.73 4.57
CA PRO A 85 -0.67 -11.22 3.86
C PRO A 85 -1.56 -10.30 4.70
N PHE A 86 -1.57 -10.42 6.04
CA PHE A 86 -2.28 -9.46 6.91
C PHE A 86 -1.65 -8.07 6.90
N PHE A 87 -0.34 -7.99 6.72
CA PHE A 87 0.43 -6.75 6.80
C PHE A 87 0.64 -6.09 5.43
N SER A 88 0.53 -6.85 4.33
CA SER A 88 0.71 -6.32 2.98
C SER A 88 -0.15 -5.06 2.68
N PRO A 89 -1.46 -5.02 3.00
CA PRO A 89 -2.26 -3.81 2.81
C PRO A 89 -1.77 -2.60 3.61
N LEU A 90 -1.16 -2.81 4.79
CA LEU A 90 -0.61 -1.71 5.59
C LEU A 90 0.62 -1.10 4.92
N ILE A 91 1.49 -1.92 4.32
CA ILE A 91 2.65 -1.43 3.57
C ILE A 91 2.21 -0.63 2.35
N GLY A 92 1.24 -1.13 1.58
CA GLY A 92 0.69 -0.41 0.44
C GLY A 92 0.04 0.91 0.84
N GLY A 93 -0.72 0.89 1.93
CA GLY A 93 -1.36 2.07 2.51
C GLY A 93 -0.36 3.10 3.02
N PHE A 94 0.73 2.67 3.66
CA PHE A 94 1.81 3.53 4.12
C PHE A 94 2.50 4.22 2.95
N GLY A 95 2.83 3.49 1.88
CA GLY A 95 3.40 4.09 0.68
C GLY A 95 2.48 5.13 0.05
N ALA A 96 1.17 4.86 -0.02
CA ALA A 96 0.19 5.82 -0.53
C ALA A 96 -0.03 7.02 0.41
N PHE A 97 0.06 6.82 1.73
CA PHE A 97 -0.03 7.88 2.72
C PHE A 97 1.11 8.91 2.58
N VAL A 98 2.35 8.41 2.42
CA VAL A 98 3.55 9.25 2.29
C VAL A 98 3.63 9.87 0.89
N ALA A 99 3.50 9.06 -0.15
CA ALA A 99 3.66 9.53 -1.54
C ALA A 99 2.44 10.25 -2.11
N GLY A 100 1.25 10.03 -1.53
CA GLY A 100 -0.02 10.56 -2.03
C GLY A 100 -0.50 9.96 -3.35
N SER A 101 0.02 8.79 -3.73
CA SER A 101 -0.36 8.10 -4.96
C SER A 101 -0.21 6.59 -4.82
N ASN A 102 -1.25 5.87 -5.24
CA ASN A 102 -1.23 4.41 -5.28
C ASN A 102 -0.21 3.89 -6.32
N THR A 103 -0.01 4.62 -7.42
CA THR A 103 0.97 4.25 -8.45
C THR A 103 2.39 4.31 -7.91
N VAL A 104 2.72 5.38 -7.16
CA VAL A 104 4.05 5.54 -6.55
C VAL A 104 4.29 4.47 -5.49
N SER A 105 3.30 4.21 -4.63
CA SER A 105 3.36 3.12 -3.65
C SER A 105 3.63 1.77 -4.31
N ASN A 106 2.92 1.45 -5.39
CA ASN A 106 3.11 0.21 -6.12
C ASN A 106 4.49 0.11 -6.77
N MET A 107 5.00 1.19 -7.37
CA MET A 107 6.36 1.17 -7.90
C MET A 107 7.40 0.96 -6.80
N MET A 108 7.22 1.57 -5.62
CA MET A 108 8.16 1.47 -4.50
C MET A 108 8.20 0.07 -3.86
N PHE A 109 7.04 -0.56 -3.64
CA PHE A 109 6.96 -1.73 -2.76
C PHE A 109 6.55 -3.03 -3.45
N SER A 110 6.01 -3.01 -4.68
CA SER A 110 5.50 -4.25 -5.31
C SER A 110 6.56 -5.33 -5.49
N LEU A 111 7.82 -4.97 -5.77
CA LEU A 111 8.90 -5.96 -5.91
C LEU A 111 9.30 -6.56 -4.57
N PHE A 112 9.43 -5.73 -3.54
CA PHE A 112 9.62 -6.21 -2.18
C PHE A 112 8.48 -7.16 -1.75
N GLN A 113 7.22 -6.81 -2.00
CA GLN A 113 6.08 -7.68 -1.69
C GLN A 113 6.08 -8.99 -2.47
N PHE A 114 6.42 -8.92 -3.77
CA PHE A 114 6.52 -10.10 -4.62
C PHE A 114 7.63 -11.04 -4.12
N ASP A 115 8.79 -10.49 -3.75
CA ASP A 115 9.93 -11.24 -3.24
C ASP A 115 9.66 -11.84 -1.85
N VAL A 116 8.92 -11.14 -0.97
CA VAL A 116 8.45 -11.74 0.29
C VAL A 116 7.55 -12.95 -0.02
N GLY A 117 6.66 -12.86 -1.02
CA GLY A 117 5.81 -13.99 -1.43
C GLY A 117 6.58 -15.19 -1.94
N ASN A 118 7.59 -14.95 -2.77
CA ASN A 118 8.49 -15.99 -3.26
C ASN A 118 9.19 -16.70 -2.09
N ARG A 119 9.67 -15.94 -1.10
CA ARG A 119 10.37 -16.49 0.07
C ARG A 119 9.50 -17.28 1.01
N LEU A 120 8.23 -16.88 1.14
CA LEU A 120 7.25 -17.64 1.89
C LEU A 120 6.81 -18.91 1.18
N GLY A 121 7.24 -19.13 -0.08
CA GLY A 121 6.85 -20.30 -0.86
C GLY A 121 5.38 -20.27 -1.27
N LEU A 122 4.80 -19.07 -1.47
CA LEU A 122 3.45 -18.95 -1.98
C LEU A 122 3.38 -19.44 -3.43
N GLU A 123 2.34 -20.23 -3.75
CA GLU A 123 2.10 -20.69 -5.12
C GLU A 123 1.90 -19.53 -6.09
N ASP A 124 1.23 -18.47 -5.63
CA ASP A 124 1.02 -17.24 -6.40
C ASP A 124 1.36 -16.00 -5.53
N PRO A 125 2.59 -15.46 -5.68
CA PRO A 125 3.03 -14.25 -4.98
C PRO A 125 2.27 -12.98 -5.38
N THR A 126 1.55 -12.99 -6.51
CA THR A 126 0.82 -11.80 -6.98
C THR A 126 -0.30 -11.38 -6.05
N TRP A 127 -0.81 -12.30 -5.21
CA TRP A 127 -1.77 -11.99 -4.16
C TRP A 127 -1.25 -10.96 -3.17
N ILE A 128 0.02 -11.03 -2.78
CA ILE A 128 0.60 -10.04 -1.86
C ILE A 128 0.64 -8.67 -2.52
N VAL A 129 1.01 -8.61 -3.80
CA VAL A 129 1.02 -7.34 -4.57
C VAL A 129 -0.40 -6.79 -4.75
N ALA A 130 -1.38 -7.65 -4.99
CA ALA A 130 -2.79 -7.26 -5.07
C ALA A 130 -3.28 -6.66 -3.75
N LEU A 131 -2.94 -7.28 -2.62
CA LEU A 131 -3.28 -6.78 -1.28
C LEU A 131 -2.63 -5.42 -1.00
N GLN A 132 -1.38 -5.22 -1.42
CA GLN A 132 -0.72 -3.92 -1.36
C GLN A 132 -1.49 -2.87 -2.17
N ALA A 133 -1.92 -3.19 -3.39
CA ALA A 133 -2.65 -2.25 -4.24
C ALA A 133 -4.01 -1.83 -3.64
N VAL A 134 -4.70 -2.77 -2.97
CA VAL A 134 -5.93 -2.50 -2.21
C VAL A 134 -5.62 -1.61 -1.00
N GLY A 135 -4.55 -1.93 -0.27
CA GLY A 135 -4.06 -1.14 0.85
C GLY A 135 -3.68 0.29 0.45
N GLY A 136 -3.03 0.47 -0.70
CA GLY A 136 -2.67 1.78 -1.22
C GLY A 136 -3.86 2.62 -1.66
N ALA A 137 -4.93 1.99 -2.18
CA ALA A 137 -6.20 2.67 -2.40
C ALA A 137 -6.81 3.17 -1.08
N ALA A 138 -6.80 2.33 -0.04
CA ALA A 138 -7.26 2.72 1.30
C ALA A 138 -6.39 3.83 1.93
N GLY A 139 -5.07 3.78 1.74
CA GLY A 139 -4.11 4.76 2.26
C GLY A 139 -4.31 6.18 1.71
N ASN A 140 -4.89 6.34 0.52
CA ASN A 140 -5.22 7.65 -0.02
C ASN A 140 -6.24 8.44 0.83
N THR A 141 -7.01 7.75 1.70
CA THR A 141 -7.96 8.39 2.64
C THR A 141 -7.28 9.12 3.80
N ILE A 142 -6.04 8.75 4.13
CA ILE A 142 -5.23 9.37 5.19
C ILE A 142 -4.09 10.23 4.64
N CYS A 143 -3.85 10.20 3.32
CA CYS A 143 -2.79 10.96 2.66
C CYS A 143 -2.84 12.45 3.01
N VAL A 144 -1.70 13.00 3.44
CA VAL A 144 -1.56 14.41 3.84
C VAL A 144 -1.89 15.35 2.67
N HIS A 145 -1.40 15.06 1.46
CA HIS A 145 -1.65 15.89 0.29
C HIS A 145 -3.15 16.01 -0.03
N ASN A 146 -3.89 14.90 0.07
CA ASN A 146 -5.33 14.86 -0.18
C ASN A 146 -6.10 15.60 0.92
N VAL A 147 -5.74 15.36 2.19
CA VAL A 147 -6.42 15.97 3.34
C VAL A 147 -6.16 17.47 3.41
N VAL A 148 -4.94 17.93 3.14
CA VAL A 148 -4.61 19.37 3.09
C VAL A 148 -5.42 20.06 1.99
N ALA A 149 -5.47 19.47 0.79
CA ALA A 149 -6.25 20.02 -0.32
C ALA A 149 -7.75 20.07 0.00
N ALA A 150 -8.31 18.99 0.56
CA ALA A 150 -9.71 18.94 0.97
C ALA A 150 -10.02 19.96 2.07
N SER A 151 -9.14 20.08 3.07
CA SER A 151 -9.30 21.01 4.20
C SER A 151 -9.31 22.47 3.75
N ALA A 152 -8.51 22.81 2.73
CA ALA A 152 -8.50 24.15 2.14
C ALA A 152 -9.83 24.51 1.45
N VAL A 153 -10.50 23.55 0.80
CA VAL A 153 -11.78 23.79 0.08
C VAL A 153 -12.95 23.96 1.04
N VAL A 154 -12.96 23.20 2.14
CA VAL A 154 -14.07 23.19 3.12
C VAL A 154 -13.84 24.16 4.30
N GLY A 155 -12.79 24.98 4.26
CA GLY A 155 -12.50 25.96 5.31
C GLY A 155 -12.01 25.36 6.63
N MET A 156 -11.43 24.15 6.60
CA MET A 156 -10.87 23.45 7.77
C MET A 156 -9.33 23.51 7.82
N THR A 157 -8.71 24.55 7.27
CA THR A 157 -7.25 24.74 7.27
C THR A 157 -6.68 24.72 8.69
N GLY A 158 -5.57 24.00 8.89
CA GLY A 158 -4.95 23.81 10.20
C GLY A 158 -5.60 22.73 11.07
N ARG A 159 -6.64 22.04 10.56
CA ARG A 159 -7.30 20.90 11.24
C ARG A 159 -7.09 19.57 10.51
N GLU A 160 -6.10 19.48 9.64
CA GLU A 160 -5.80 18.29 8.82
C GLU A 160 -5.55 17.06 9.70
N GLY A 161 -4.83 17.23 10.81
CA GLY A 161 -4.60 16.15 11.79
C GLY A 161 -5.90 15.63 12.41
N SER A 162 -6.91 16.47 12.61
CA SER A 162 -8.23 16.03 13.09
C SER A 162 -8.97 15.22 12.03
N VAL A 163 -8.81 15.56 10.75
CA VAL A 163 -9.40 14.82 9.64
C VAL A 163 -8.72 13.46 9.51
N ILE A 164 -7.38 13.42 9.48
CA ILE A 164 -6.58 12.18 9.44
C ILE A 164 -6.94 11.29 10.63
N ARG A 165 -7.03 11.83 11.84
CA ARG A 165 -7.42 11.05 13.03
C ARG A 165 -8.81 10.43 12.91
N LYS A 166 -9.75 11.10 12.23
CA LYS A 166 -11.09 10.57 11.96
C LYS A 166 -11.10 9.54 10.83
N THR A 167 -10.23 9.66 9.83
CA THR A 167 -10.16 8.72 8.70
C THR A 167 -9.24 7.52 8.96
N LEU A 168 -8.35 7.60 9.96
CA LEU A 168 -7.43 6.51 10.31
C LEU A 168 -8.14 5.20 10.68
N PRO A 169 -9.22 5.18 11.49
CA PRO A 169 -9.96 3.94 11.74
C PRO A 169 -10.56 3.32 10.48
N LEU A 170 -10.99 4.15 9.51
CA LEU A 170 -11.49 3.66 8.22
C LEU A 170 -10.38 2.98 7.42
N PHE A 171 -9.19 3.59 7.35
CA PHE A 171 -8.02 2.98 6.73
C PHE A 171 -7.65 1.64 7.39
N LEU A 172 -7.54 1.61 8.72
CA LEU A 172 -7.20 0.40 9.46
C LEU A 172 -8.25 -0.70 9.27
N GLY A 173 -9.54 -0.35 9.22
CA GLY A 173 -10.61 -1.30 8.92
C GLY A 173 -10.49 -1.91 7.52
N TYR A 174 -10.19 -1.10 6.50
CA TYR A 174 -9.94 -1.58 5.14
C TYR A 174 -8.67 -2.43 5.03
N ALA A 175 -7.60 -2.06 5.72
CA ALA A 175 -6.37 -2.85 5.74
C ALA A 175 -6.59 -4.21 6.43
N LEU A 176 -7.30 -4.23 7.57
CA LEU A 176 -7.61 -5.45 8.29
C LEU A 176 -8.55 -6.37 7.49
N LEU A 177 -9.58 -5.81 6.86
CA LEU A 177 -10.54 -6.57 6.06
C LEU A 177 -9.91 -7.15 4.80
N SER A 178 -9.13 -6.36 4.06
CA SER A 178 -8.43 -6.85 2.87
C SER A 178 -7.32 -7.84 3.22
N GLY A 179 -6.54 -7.58 4.29
CA GLY A 179 -5.47 -8.46 4.74
C GLY A 179 -5.98 -9.81 5.26
N SER A 180 -7.08 -9.82 6.01
CA SER A 180 -7.71 -11.06 6.47
C SER A 180 -8.28 -11.89 5.33
N LEU A 181 -8.93 -11.25 4.35
CA LEU A 181 -9.40 -11.91 3.14
C LEU A 181 -8.24 -12.46 2.30
N GLY A 182 -7.18 -11.68 2.13
CA GLY A 182 -5.98 -12.09 1.41
C GLY A 182 -5.30 -13.30 2.03
N TYR A 183 -5.07 -13.25 3.35
CA TYR A 183 -4.56 -14.40 4.10
C TYR A 183 -5.46 -15.62 3.93
N ALA A 184 -6.78 -15.43 4.01
CA ALA A 184 -7.74 -16.52 3.87
C ALA A 184 -7.63 -17.23 2.52
N ILE A 185 -7.43 -16.48 1.44
CA ILE A 185 -7.29 -17.04 0.08
C ILE A 185 -5.94 -17.72 -0.09
N VAL A 186 -4.85 -17.06 0.31
CA VAL A 186 -3.48 -17.56 0.12
C VAL A 186 -3.23 -18.86 0.90
N THR A 187 -3.83 -18.99 2.09
CA THR A 187 -3.69 -20.18 2.94
C THR A 187 -4.76 -21.25 2.70
N ALA A 188 -5.77 -20.97 1.86
CA ALA A 188 -6.84 -21.93 1.58
C ALA A 188 -6.34 -23.26 0.99
N PRO A 189 -5.34 -23.29 0.07
CA PRO A 189 -4.82 -24.56 -0.47
C PRO A 189 -4.11 -25.43 0.57
N THR A 190 -3.51 -24.81 1.61
CA THR A 190 -2.66 -25.51 2.58
C THR A 190 -3.39 -25.91 3.87
N VAL A 191 -4.21 -25.01 4.42
CA VAL A 191 -4.90 -25.18 5.71
C VAL A 191 -6.40 -25.47 5.53
N GLY A 192 -6.93 -25.21 4.34
CA GLY A 192 -8.36 -25.28 4.05
C GLY A 192 -9.10 -23.96 4.36
N VAL A 193 -10.42 -23.99 4.19
CA VAL A 193 -11.30 -22.80 4.27
C VAL A 193 -11.42 -22.25 5.70
N PHE A 194 -11.19 -23.08 6.72
CA PHE A 194 -11.14 -22.65 8.12
C PHE A 194 -9.71 -22.27 8.50
N ASN A 195 -9.35 -21.02 8.26
CA ASN A 195 -8.04 -20.46 8.58
C ASN A 195 -8.19 -19.20 9.45
N ALA A 196 -7.08 -18.73 10.00
CA ALA A 196 -7.09 -17.53 10.85
C ALA A 196 -7.67 -16.30 10.11
N GLY A 197 -7.45 -16.20 8.80
CA GLY A 197 -8.00 -15.14 7.96
C GLY A 197 -9.53 -15.16 7.90
N THR A 198 -10.16 -16.31 7.67
CA THR A 198 -11.62 -16.42 7.61
C THR A 198 -12.27 -16.16 8.96
N VAL A 199 -11.64 -16.57 10.06
CA VAL A 199 -12.09 -16.23 11.42
C VAL A 199 -12.04 -14.73 11.67
N VAL A 200 -10.90 -14.08 11.41
CA VAL A 200 -10.75 -12.62 11.62
C VAL A 200 -11.71 -11.85 10.70
N PHE A 201 -11.81 -12.24 9.43
CA PHE A 201 -12.70 -11.61 8.45
C PHE A 201 -14.17 -11.68 8.87
N THR A 202 -14.64 -12.87 9.28
CA THR A 202 -16.04 -13.07 9.70
C THR A 202 -16.35 -12.33 11.00
N LEU A 203 -15.47 -12.39 12.00
CA LEU A 203 -15.63 -11.64 13.25
C LEU A 203 -15.69 -10.14 13.00
N PHE A 204 -14.83 -9.62 12.12
CA PHE A 204 -14.82 -8.21 11.77
C PHE A 204 -16.10 -7.78 11.05
N LEU A 205 -16.59 -8.57 10.08
CA LEU A 205 -17.87 -8.31 9.42
C LEU A 205 -19.06 -8.35 10.40
N LEU A 206 -19.09 -9.34 11.30
CA LEU A 206 -20.12 -9.43 12.34
C LEU A 206 -20.06 -8.23 13.28
N SER A 207 -18.86 -7.77 13.65
CA SER A 207 -18.69 -6.55 14.45
C SER A 207 -19.23 -5.31 13.73
N LEU A 208 -19.02 -5.17 12.42
CA LEU A 208 -19.54 -4.05 11.64
C LEU A 208 -21.07 -4.09 11.53
N ILE A 209 -21.63 -5.27 11.27
CA ILE A 209 -23.09 -5.47 11.21
C ILE A 209 -23.72 -5.18 12.59
N GLY A 210 -23.12 -5.71 13.66
CA GLY A 210 -23.56 -5.47 15.03
C GLY A 210 -23.52 -3.99 15.40
N TRP A 211 -22.44 -3.30 15.04
CA TRP A 211 -22.32 -1.84 15.22
C TRP A 211 -23.37 -1.07 14.43
N GLY A 212 -23.62 -1.45 13.16
CA GLY A 212 -24.65 -0.82 12.34
C GLY A 212 -26.07 -1.01 12.88
N ILE A 213 -26.39 -2.21 13.37
CA ILE A 213 -27.69 -2.50 14.01
C ILE A 213 -27.83 -1.72 15.33
N TRP A 214 -26.77 -1.69 16.14
CA TRP A 214 -26.73 -0.90 17.38
C TRP A 214 -26.95 0.58 17.09
N GLN A 215 -26.27 1.12 16.08
CA GLN A 215 -26.37 2.53 15.71
C GLN A 215 -27.76 2.89 15.18
N SER A 216 -28.37 1.99 14.40
CA SER A 216 -29.75 2.14 13.94
C SER A 216 -30.74 2.16 15.11
N ARG A 217 -30.55 1.27 16.10
CA ARG A 217 -31.36 1.21 17.32
C ARG A 217 -31.20 2.44 18.21
N SER A 218 -29.97 2.96 18.37
CA SER A 218 -29.73 4.18 19.15
C SER A 218 -30.35 5.41 18.50
N SER A 219 -30.40 5.45 17.16
CA SER A 219 -31.08 6.53 16.43
C SER A 219 -32.61 6.48 16.61
N THR A 220 -33.21 5.29 16.67
CA THR A 220 -34.65 5.13 16.94
C THR A 220 -35.06 5.37 18.40
N ASN A 221 -34.14 5.25 19.35
CA ASN A 221 -34.42 5.40 20.80
C ASN A 221 -34.25 6.82 21.36
N GLY A 222 -34.03 7.84 20.51
CA GLY A 222 -34.20 9.23 20.92
C GLY A 222 -33.08 9.88 21.73
N ASP A 223 -31.90 9.27 21.83
CA ASP A 223 -30.74 9.94 22.45
C ASP A 223 -30.00 10.83 21.44
N SER A 224 -30.67 11.88 20.98
CA SER A 224 -29.96 13.07 20.49
C SER A 224 -29.62 13.91 21.73
N PRO A 225 -28.34 14.10 22.11
CA PRO A 225 -28.03 15.24 22.95
C PRO A 225 -28.44 16.47 22.15
N ALA A 226 -29.45 17.19 22.65
CA ALA A 226 -29.84 18.48 22.11
C ALA A 226 -28.58 19.34 21.99
N LEU A 227 -28.21 19.72 20.77
CA LEU A 227 -27.23 20.78 20.57
C LEU A 227 -27.78 22.00 21.32
N PRO A 228 -27.01 22.65 22.21
CA PRO A 228 -27.42 23.94 22.74
C PRO A 228 -27.53 24.87 21.54
N ILE A 229 -28.75 25.29 21.23
CA ILE A 229 -28.99 26.48 20.42
C ILE A 229 -28.50 27.62 21.32
N ASP A 230 -27.26 28.07 21.10
CA ASP A 230 -26.79 29.33 21.67
C ASP A 230 -27.37 30.47 20.81
N ASN A 231 -27.95 31.46 21.50
CA ASN A 231 -28.62 32.64 20.92
C ASN A 231 -27.60 33.70 20.52
#